data_AF-A0A6J0PNE6-F1
#
_entry.id   AF-A0A6J0PNE6-F1
#
_cell.length_a   1.000
_cell.length_b   1.000
_cell.length_c   1.000
_cell.angle_alpha   90.00
_cell.angle_beta   90.00
_cell.angle_gamma   90.00
#
_symmetry.space_group_name_H-M   'P 1'
#
loop_
_entity.id
_entity.type
_entity.pdbx_description
1 polymer ?
#
loop_
_entity_poly.entity_id
_entity_poly.type
_entity_poly.pdbx_seq_one_letter_code
_entity_poly.pdbx_strand_id
1 'polypeptide(L)' 'MIPAAAAYAMVFAAHHEQPIKNAVSEAMYDLPTRSQLLQMVNEEEESANVQLKKYVDASAIVTRYIDEQFTGKGLGTNW' A
#
# COMPACT_ATOMS: atom_id res chain seq x y z
N MET A 1 -14.45 5.47 -2.48
CA MET A 1 -13.53 4.89 -1.48
C MET A 1 -12.28 5.77 -1.45
N ILE A 2 -11.79 6.18 -0.29
CA ILE A 2 -10.55 6.98 -0.19
C ILE A 2 -9.34 6.14 -0.63
N PRO A 3 -8.22 6.74 -1.11
CA PRO A 3 -7.07 6.00 -1.64
C PRO A 3 -6.55 4.90 -0.70
N ALA A 4 -6.45 5.18 0.61
CA ALA A 4 -5.98 4.23 1.61
C ALA A 4 -6.88 2.98 1.71
N ALA A 5 -8.21 3.17 1.75
CA ALA A 5 -9.16 2.07 1.82
C ALA A 5 -9.15 1.21 0.55
N ALA A 6 -8.97 1.83 -0.63
CA ALA A 6 -8.85 1.09 -1.90
C ALA A 6 -7.58 0.24 -1.95
N ALA A 7 -6.43 0.82 -1.57
CA ALA A 7 -5.16 0.10 -1.50
C ALA A 7 -5.21 -1.08 -0.50
N TYR A 8 -5.79 -0.85 0.68
CA TYR A 8 -5.97 -1.90 1.70
C TYR A 8 -6.85 -3.05 1.18
N ALA A 9 -7.99 -2.72 0.57
CA ALA A 9 -8.92 -3.71 0.03
C ALA A 9 -8.28 -4.59 -1.05
N MET A 10 -7.41 -4.00 -1.89
CA MET A 10 -6.72 -4.73 -2.96
C MET A 10 -5.58 -5.62 -2.47
N VAL A 11 -4.83 -5.20 -1.45
CA VAL A 11 -3.56 -5.86 -1.09
C VAL A 11 -3.66 -6.69 0.18
N PHE A 12 -4.27 -6.18 1.25
CA PHE A 12 -4.20 -6.81 2.57
C PHE A 12 -5.51 -7.44 3.03
N ALA A 13 -6.66 -7.00 2.53
CA ALA A 13 -7.94 -7.53 2.98
C ALA A 13 -8.09 -9.04 2.72
N ALA A 14 -7.48 -9.59 1.68
CA ALA A 14 -7.51 -11.05 1.43
C ALA A 14 -6.77 -11.86 2.52
N HIS A 15 -5.82 -11.24 3.23
CA HIS A 15 -4.93 -11.89 4.20
C HIS A 15 -5.26 -11.56 5.66
N HIS A 16 -6.28 -10.73 5.90
CA HIS A 16 -6.70 -10.34 7.23
C HIS A 16 -8.05 -10.96 7.62
N GLU A 17 -8.10 -11.51 8.82
CA GLU A 17 -9.36 -11.95 9.44
C GLU A 17 -10.28 -10.77 9.78
N GLN A 18 -11.58 -11.05 9.94
CA GLN A 18 -12.60 -10.02 10.15
C GLN A 18 -12.29 -9.04 11.29
N PRO A 19 -11.76 -9.46 12.46
CA PRO A 19 -11.41 -8.53 13.53
C PRO A 19 -10.37 -7.49 13.10
N ILE A 20 -9.38 -7.88 12.28
CA ILE A 20 -8.35 -6.97 11.78
C ILE A 20 -8.93 -6.03 10.72
N LYS A 21 -9.79 -6.55 9.83
CA LYS A 21 -10.51 -5.71 8.85
C LYS A 21 -11.34 -4.61 9.51
N ASN A 22 -12.03 -4.94 10.61
CA ASN A 22 -12.80 -3.98 11.38
C ASN A 22 -11.89 -2.91 11.99
N ALA A 23 -10.80 -3.33 12.66
CA ALA A 23 -9.83 -2.41 13.24
C ALA A 23 -9.23 -1.45 12.20
N VAL A 24 -8.91 -1.95 10.99
CA VAL A 24 -8.44 -1.09 9.89
C VAL A 24 -9.53 -0.11 9.46
N SER A 25 -10.79 -0.57 9.33
CA SER A 25 -11.91 0.32 8.97
C SER A 25 -12.14 1.43 10.00
N GLU A 26 -11.97 1.13 11.29
CA GLU A 26 -12.07 2.11 12.38
C GLU A 26 -10.91 3.11 12.31
N ALA A 27 -9.67 2.64 12.12
CA ALA A 27 -8.49 3.51 12.01
C ALA A 27 -8.51 4.44 10.79
N MET A 28 -9.30 4.15 9.75
CA MET A 28 -9.42 5.01 8.56
C MET A 28 -10.03 6.39 8.89
N TYR A 29 -10.79 6.50 9.98
CA TYR A 29 -11.33 7.78 10.44
C TYR A 29 -10.25 8.71 11.01
N ASP A 30 -9.12 8.16 11.45
CA ASP A 30 -8.00 8.89 12.05
C ASP A 30 -6.90 9.24 11.03
N LEU A 31 -7.13 8.97 9.73
CA LEU A 31 -6.14 9.27 8.70
C LEU A 31 -5.88 10.79 8.58
N PRO A 32 -4.61 11.18 8.36
CA PRO A 32 -4.30 12.57 8.08
C PRO A 32 -4.95 13.00 6.76
N THR A 33 -5.25 14.29 6.65
CA THR A 33 -5.59 14.87 5.35
C THR A 33 -4.39 14.79 4.41
N ARG A 34 -4.63 14.99 3.12
CA ARG A 34 -3.56 14.99 2.11
C ARG A 34 -2.49 16.05 2.39
N SER A 35 -2.88 17.24 2.81
CA SER A 35 -1.93 18.32 3.14
C SER A 35 -1.12 18.00 4.39
N GLN A 36 -1.74 17.41 5.41
CA GLN A 36 -1.03 16.95 6.60
C GLN A 36 -0.01 15.86 6.26
N LEU A 37 -0.39 14.89 5.41
CA LEU A 37 0.53 13.84 4.97
C LEU A 37 1.74 14.42 4.23
N LEU A 38 1.52 15.33 3.28
CA LEU A 38 2.60 15.99 2.53
C LEU A 38 3.56 16.76 3.46
N GLN A 39 3.02 17.45 4.46
CA GLN A 39 3.84 18.10 5.49
C GLN A 39 4.65 17.08 6.31
N MET A 40 4.06 15.94 6.68
CA MET A 40 4.77 14.89 7.44
C MET A 40 5.94 14.28 6.66
N VAL A 41 5.86 14.23 5.33
CA VAL A 41 6.95 13.73 4.46
C VAL A 41 7.84 14.86 3.92
N ASN A 42 7.60 16.12 4.30
CA ASN A 42 8.31 17.30 3.85
C ASN A 42 8.38 17.41 2.31
N GLU A 43 7.25 17.17 1.65
CA GLU A 43 7.11 17.29 0.20
C GLU A 43 6.00 18.27 -0.16
N GLU A 44 6.14 18.91 -1.30
CA GLU A 44 5.05 19.63 -1.96
C GLU A 44 4.32 18.68 -2.93
N GLU A 45 3.20 19.15 -3.46
CA GLU A 45 2.37 18.42 -4.40
C GLU A 45 3.14 17.86 -5.61
N GLU A 46 3.92 18.73 -6.26
CA GLU A 46 4.67 18.38 -7.47
C GLU A 46 5.82 17.42 -7.16
N SER A 47 6.59 17.69 -6.10
CA SER A 47 7.72 16.84 -5.72
C SER A 47 7.26 15.47 -5.23
N ALA A 48 6.20 15.42 -4.42
CA ALA A 48 5.59 14.16 -3.99
C ALA A 48 5.12 13.32 -5.18
N ASN A 49 4.51 13.92 -6.20
CA ASN A 49 4.09 13.20 -7.41
C ASN A 49 5.29 12.54 -8.11
N VAL A 50 6.38 13.29 -8.29
CA VAL A 50 7.61 12.79 -8.91
C VAL A 50 8.21 11.64 -8.09
N GLN A 51 8.31 11.78 -6.76
CA GLN A 51 8.90 10.74 -5.92
C GLN A 51 8.01 9.49 -5.83
N LEU A 52 6.69 9.64 -5.68
CA LEU A 52 5.76 8.52 -5.66
C LEU A 52 5.78 7.75 -6.98
N LYS A 53 5.89 8.45 -8.12
CA LYS A 53 6.03 7.78 -9.42
C LYS A 53 7.31 6.96 -9.52
N LYS A 54 8.45 7.51 -9.08
CA LYS A 54 9.72 6.75 -9.03
C LYS A 54 9.60 5.51 -8.16
N TYR A 55 8.94 5.63 -7.00
CA TYR A 55 8.69 4.50 -6.12
C TYR A 55 7.83 3.43 -6.80
N VAL A 56 6.72 3.82 -7.45
CA VAL A 56 5.85 2.87 -8.18
C VAL A 56 6.62 2.14 -9.27
N ASP A 57 7.39 2.87 -10.09
CA ASP A 57 8.15 2.30 -11.21
C ASP A 57 9.25 1.34 -10.71
N ALA A 58 9.97 1.70 -9.64
CA ALA A 58 11.02 0.86 -9.06
C ALA A 58 10.46 -0.36 -8.31
N SER A 59 9.43 -0.15 -7.48
CA SER A 59 8.83 -1.20 -6.65
C SER A 59 8.16 -2.29 -7.48
N ALA A 60 7.56 -1.94 -8.63
CA ALA A 60 6.97 -2.93 -9.54
C ALA A 60 7.98 -4.01 -9.97
N ILE A 61 9.23 -3.64 -10.23
CA ILE A 61 10.29 -4.58 -10.63
C ILE A 61 10.63 -5.52 -9.48
N VAL A 62 10.80 -4.98 -8.28
CA VAL A 62 11.18 -5.75 -7.09
C VAL A 62 10.06 -6.66 -6.63
N THR A 63 8.83 -6.17 -6.56
CA THR A 63 7.65 -6.96 -6.18
C THR A 63 7.46 -8.15 -7.12
N ARG A 64 7.57 -7.93 -8.44
CA ARG A 64 7.51 -9.02 -9.42
C ARG A 64 8.62 -10.05 -9.20
N TYR A 65 9.85 -9.60 -8.98
CA TYR A 65 10.98 -10.50 -8.72
C TYR A 65 10.71 -11.40 -7.50
N ILE A 66 10.18 -10.84 -6.41
CA ILE A 66 9.87 -11.60 -5.20
C ILE A 66 8.76 -12.62 -5.49
N ASP A 67 7.68 -12.22 -6.15
CA ASP A 67 6.58 -13.12 -6.52
C ASP A 67 7.08 -14.29 -7.39
N GLU A 68 7.92 -14.01 -8.39
CA GLU A 68 8.55 -15.02 -9.25
C GLU A 68 9.46 -15.98 -8.45
N GLN A 69 10.17 -15.49 -7.42
CA GLN A 69 11.00 -16.37 -6.58
C GLN A 69 10.17 -17.35 -5.75
N PHE A 70 9.04 -16.92 -5.19
CA PHE A 70 8.18 -17.78 -4.38
C PHE A 70 7.38 -18.76 -5.25
N THR A 71 6.75 -18.26 -6.31
CA THR A 71 5.95 -19.07 -7.23
C THR A 71 6.82 -20.05 -8.03
N GLY A 72 7.99 -19.61 -8.52
CA GLY A 72 8.93 -20.46 -9.26
C GLY A 72 9.55 -21.60 -8.44
N LYS A 73 9.55 -21.48 -7.10
CA LYS A 73 9.97 -22.54 -6.17
C LYS A 73 8.81 -23.42 -5.69
N GLY A 74 7.59 -23.18 -6.19
CA GLY A 74 6.39 -23.92 -5.77
C GLY A 74 5.92 -23.60 -4.34
N LEU A 75 6.33 -22.45 -3.77
CA LEU A 75 5.96 -22.04 -2.41
C LEU A 75 4.61 -21.31 -2.38
N GLY A 76 4.26 -20.60 -3.47
CA GLY A 76 3.09 -19.72 -3.52
C GLY A 76 3.23 -18.48 -2.64
N THR A 77 2.21 -17.62 -2.66
CA THR A 77 2.19 -16.31 -1.96
C THR A 77 0.92 -16.06 -1.15
N ASN A 78 0.01 -17.03 -1.07
CA ASN A 78 -1.30 -16.93 -0.42
C ASN A 78 -1.40 -17.76 0.89
N TRP A 79 -0.27 -17.92 1.57
CA TRP A 79 -0.25 -18.52 2.92
C TRP A 79 -0.77 -17.52 3.96
#